data_AF-V7GX74-F1
#
_entry.id   AF-V7GX74-F1
#
_cell.length_a   1.000
_cell.length_b   1.000
_cell.length_c   1.000
_cell.angle_alpha   90.00
_cell.angle_beta   90.00
_cell.angle_gamma   90.00
#
_symmetry.space_group_name_H-M   'P 1'
#
loop_
_entity.id
_entity.type
_entity.pdbx_description
1 polymer ?
#
loop_
_entity_poly.entity_id
_entity_poly.type
_entity_poly.pdbx_seq_one_letter_code
_entity_poly.pdbx_strand_id
1 'polypeptide(L)'
;MGGHFSINAFGRINPGDSARFLDFLDRVSPPPRITVYIDSTGGDPEEAMEMGRMIRNGWFGTAIGKYVLGHDPNFTLMIPRRHIPGSCLSAATLMYIGGRLRYFSKGSQFGVHQFSFKNPMALSEGKSQILSAKMAKYVFEMGVSPEFLEVSSSTLSEHINILSEGDLERMNVVTGGDTGVTWTVHALEGSIYVRGERDSFYGHHKVMLSHVKSTGFAMWAVIEAQGREDELQNFPVVEITLNNDDAQTIDISDRSLRFVNNIYVIVYANITKDEARQIAISKSFGCQIRGSKEAEIFFGIAPMPTEGGEVQLNSLYSMFAD
;
A
#
# COMPACT_ATOMS: atom_id res chain seq x y z
N MET A 1 -6.08 23.40 1.36
CA MET A 1 -5.34 23.79 0.14
C MET A 1 -5.60 22.74 -0.93
N GLY A 2 -6.25 23.12 -2.03
CA GLY A 2 -6.75 22.18 -3.08
C GLY A 2 -5.77 21.97 -4.23
N GLY A 3 -4.52 21.63 -3.94
CA GLY A 3 -3.50 21.36 -4.96
C GLY A 3 -3.36 19.87 -5.26
N HIS A 4 -3.35 19.48 -6.54
CA HIS A 4 -2.98 18.12 -6.94
C HIS A 4 -1.46 18.03 -7.11
N PHE A 5 -0.83 17.11 -6.37
CA PHE A 5 0.61 16.84 -6.41
C PHE A 5 0.87 15.51 -7.13
N SER A 6 1.82 15.53 -8.07
CA SER A 6 2.30 14.36 -8.78
C SER A 6 3.74 14.60 -9.21
N ILE A 7 4.56 13.55 -9.24
CA ILE A 7 5.94 13.62 -9.74
C ILE A 7 6.00 12.87 -11.07
N ASN A 8 6.65 13.44 -12.08
CA ASN A 8 7.00 12.74 -13.31
C ASN A 8 8.50 12.43 -13.29
N ALA A 9 8.86 11.16 -13.25
CA ALA A 9 10.23 10.65 -13.35
C ALA A 9 10.41 10.00 -14.72
N PHE A 10 11.22 10.61 -15.58
CA PHE A 10 11.38 10.14 -16.96
C PHE A 10 12.82 10.21 -17.46
N GLY A 11 13.13 9.35 -18.44
CA GLY A 11 14.47 9.22 -18.99
C GLY A 11 15.29 8.10 -18.35
N ARG A 12 16.56 7.98 -18.74
CA ARG A 12 17.47 6.94 -18.26
C ARG A 12 17.90 7.23 -16.81
N ILE A 13 18.00 6.19 -15.99
CA ILE A 13 18.52 6.26 -14.62
C ILE A 13 20.05 6.21 -14.65
N ASN A 14 20.72 7.26 -14.19
CA ASN A 14 22.18 7.39 -14.19
C ASN A 14 22.72 7.51 -12.76
N PRO A 15 24.02 7.18 -12.56
CA PRO A 15 24.69 7.44 -11.29
C PRO A 15 24.50 8.89 -10.83
N GLY A 16 24.10 9.08 -9.57
CA GLY A 16 23.78 10.37 -8.95
C GLY A 16 22.33 10.83 -9.07
N ASP A 17 21.47 10.12 -9.82
CA ASP A 17 20.05 10.50 -9.93
C ASP A 17 19.29 10.30 -8.61
N SER A 18 19.65 9.33 -7.76
CA SER A 18 19.06 9.18 -6.43
C SER A 18 19.33 10.38 -5.53
N ALA A 19 20.55 10.92 -5.55
CA ALA A 19 20.90 12.12 -4.79
C ALA A 19 20.13 13.36 -5.30
N ARG A 20 19.96 13.49 -6.62
CA ARG A 20 19.14 14.56 -7.22
C ARG A 20 17.67 14.41 -6.88
N PHE A 21 17.18 13.18 -6.81
CA PHE A 21 15.81 12.90 -6.42
C PHE A 21 15.58 13.23 -4.94
N LEU A 22 16.52 12.91 -4.06
CA LEU A 22 16.48 13.31 -2.65
C LEU A 22 16.44 14.84 -2.49
N ASP A 23 17.35 15.57 -3.14
CA ASP A 23 17.34 17.04 -3.13
C ASP A 23 16.02 17.63 -3.62
N PHE A 24 15.44 17.01 -4.67
CA PHE A 24 14.12 17.39 -5.15
C PHE A 24 13.02 17.17 -4.10
N LEU A 25 13.01 16.02 -3.42
CA LEU A 25 12.02 15.71 -2.39
C LEU A 25 12.16 16.63 -1.18
N ASP A 26 13.38 16.92 -0.74
CA ASP A 26 13.64 17.83 0.38
C ASP A 26 13.17 19.25 0.05
N ARG A 27 13.50 19.75 -1.16
CA ARG A 27 13.11 21.10 -1.60
C ARG A 27 11.60 21.25 -1.78
N VAL A 28 10.94 20.26 -2.39
CA VAL A 28 9.50 20.35 -2.72
C VAL A 28 8.63 19.94 -1.55
N SER A 29 9.10 19.04 -0.68
CA SER A 29 8.37 18.48 0.45
C SER A 29 6.95 18.04 0.07
N PRO A 30 6.78 17.17 -0.94
CA PRO A 30 5.45 16.75 -1.38
C PRO A 30 4.71 16.02 -0.26
N PRO A 31 3.37 16.17 -0.17
CA PRO A 31 2.59 15.43 0.81
C PRO A 31 2.63 13.92 0.52
N PRO A 32 2.34 13.07 1.50
CA PRO A 32 2.19 11.63 1.27
C PRO A 32 1.03 11.35 0.28
N ARG A 33 0.94 10.10 -0.20
CA ARG A 33 -0.14 9.61 -1.08
C ARG A 33 -0.19 10.25 -2.46
N ILE A 34 0.88 10.91 -2.88
CA ILE A 34 1.03 11.34 -4.28
C ILE A 34 1.52 10.18 -5.13
N THR A 35 1.37 10.31 -6.45
CA THR A 35 1.85 9.30 -7.41
C THR A 35 3.11 9.80 -8.13
N VAL A 36 4.12 8.93 -8.19
CA VAL A 36 5.29 9.07 -9.06
C VAL A 36 5.03 8.33 -10.36
N TYR A 37 4.88 9.07 -11.45
CA TYR A 37 4.71 8.55 -12.80
C TYR A 37 6.07 8.30 -13.43
N ILE A 38 6.35 7.05 -13.81
CA ILE A 38 7.65 6.57 -14.28
C ILE A 38 7.58 6.24 -15.77
N ASP A 39 8.42 6.89 -16.56
CA ASP A 39 8.60 6.63 -18.00
C ASP A 39 10.09 6.53 -18.33
N SER A 40 10.64 5.32 -18.19
CA SER A 40 12.06 5.03 -18.23
C SER A 40 12.37 3.66 -18.84
N THR A 41 13.43 3.63 -19.65
CA THR A 41 14.01 2.39 -20.21
C THR A 41 15.01 1.71 -19.27
N GLY A 42 15.15 2.21 -18.04
CA GLY A 42 16.06 1.69 -17.02
C GLY A 42 17.39 2.44 -16.98
N GLY A 43 18.46 1.74 -16.57
CA GLY A 43 19.73 2.36 -16.24
C GLY A 43 20.42 1.66 -15.07
N ASP A 44 20.87 2.43 -14.09
CA ASP A 44 21.56 1.91 -12.91
C ASP A 44 20.58 1.29 -11.89
N PRO A 45 20.73 0.01 -11.52
CA PRO A 45 19.82 -0.66 -10.59
C PRO A 45 19.99 -0.23 -9.13
N GLU A 46 21.19 0.18 -8.69
CA GLU A 46 21.39 0.63 -7.31
C GLU A 46 20.71 1.99 -7.11
N GLU A 47 20.87 2.91 -8.07
CA GLU A 47 20.17 4.20 -8.09
C GLU A 47 18.64 4.03 -8.11
N ALA A 48 18.14 3.06 -8.90
CA ALA A 48 16.71 2.78 -8.98
C ALA A 48 16.13 2.23 -7.67
N MET A 49 16.85 1.32 -6.99
CA MET A 49 16.45 0.81 -5.68
C MET A 49 16.45 1.92 -4.62
N GLU A 50 17.46 2.80 -4.63
CA GLU A 50 17.54 3.90 -3.67
C GLU A 50 16.38 4.91 -3.86
N MET A 51 16.10 5.31 -5.10
CA MET A 51 14.93 6.13 -5.40
C MET A 51 13.63 5.41 -5.01
N GLY A 52 13.52 4.11 -5.24
CA GLY A 52 12.37 3.31 -4.82
C GLY A 52 12.16 3.29 -3.30
N ARG A 53 13.24 3.25 -2.50
CA ARG A 53 13.17 3.42 -1.03
C ARG A 53 12.68 4.81 -0.64
N MET A 54 13.15 5.86 -1.32
CA MET A 54 12.67 7.23 -1.08
C MET A 54 11.17 7.35 -1.39
N ILE A 55 10.71 6.76 -2.50
CA ILE A 55 9.28 6.69 -2.86
C ILE A 55 8.48 5.99 -1.76
N ARG A 56 8.95 4.83 -1.27
CA ARG A 56 8.30 4.07 -0.20
C ARG A 56 8.21 4.87 1.09
N ASN A 57 9.31 5.51 1.49
CA ASN A 57 9.43 6.30 2.71
C ASN A 57 8.57 7.58 2.67
N GLY A 58 8.38 8.16 1.49
CA GLY A 58 7.46 9.28 1.27
C GLY A 58 5.97 8.89 1.28
N TRP A 59 5.65 7.59 1.36
CA TRP A 59 4.29 7.06 1.23
C TRP A 59 3.66 7.37 -0.12
N PHE A 60 4.47 7.33 -1.18
CA PHE A 60 4.01 7.59 -2.54
C PHE A 60 3.54 6.30 -3.22
N GLY A 61 2.62 6.46 -4.15
CA GLY A 61 2.30 5.45 -5.15
C GLY A 61 3.19 5.59 -6.38
N THR A 62 3.19 4.58 -7.23
CA THR A 62 3.85 4.59 -8.55
C THR A 62 2.88 4.23 -9.66
N ALA A 63 3.06 4.84 -10.82
CA ALA A 63 2.31 4.53 -12.02
C ALA A 63 3.26 4.57 -13.23
N ILE A 64 2.96 3.81 -14.29
CA ILE A 64 3.75 3.87 -15.52
C ILE A 64 3.22 4.98 -16.42
N GLY A 65 4.12 5.81 -16.96
CA GLY A 65 3.80 6.87 -17.90
C GLY A 65 4.13 8.26 -17.37
N LYS A 66 3.34 9.24 -17.81
CA LYS A 66 3.42 10.64 -17.38
C LYS A 66 2.02 11.17 -17.08
N TYR A 67 1.93 12.08 -16.12
CA TYR A 67 0.73 12.82 -15.79
C TYR A 67 0.96 14.31 -15.96
N VAL A 68 0.34 14.87 -17.00
CA VAL A 68 0.60 16.25 -17.42
C VAL A 68 -0.70 17.03 -17.49
N LEU A 69 -0.64 18.34 -17.29
CA LEU A 69 -1.77 19.20 -17.60
C LEU A 69 -2.08 19.09 -19.10
N GLY A 70 -3.36 18.90 -19.42
CA GLY A 70 -3.83 19.00 -20.79
C GLY A 70 -3.64 20.40 -21.34
N HIS A 71 -3.76 20.53 -22.65
CA HIS A 71 -3.82 21.82 -23.31
C HIS A 71 -5.08 21.84 -24.16
N ASP A 72 -6.18 22.34 -23.58
CA ASP A 72 -7.41 22.59 -24.31
C ASP A 72 -7.73 24.08 -24.25
N PRO A 73 -7.62 24.81 -25.38
CA PRO A 73 -7.86 26.25 -25.42
C PRO A 73 -9.32 26.62 -25.11
N ASN A 74 -10.26 25.67 -25.09
CA ASN A 74 -11.67 25.90 -24.77
C ASN A 74 -11.99 25.77 -23.28
N PHE A 75 -11.10 25.20 -22.46
CA PHE A 75 -11.30 25.06 -21.02
C PHE A 75 -10.56 26.16 -20.26
N THR A 76 -11.28 27.23 -19.91
CA THR A 76 -10.71 28.40 -19.21
C THR A 76 -10.81 28.30 -17.69
N LEU A 77 -11.64 27.42 -17.13
CA LEU A 77 -11.88 27.28 -15.68
C LEU A 77 -11.32 26.01 -15.04
N MET A 78 -11.19 24.91 -15.79
CA MET A 78 -10.66 23.63 -15.29
C MET A 78 -9.92 22.88 -16.40
N ILE A 79 -8.59 22.81 -16.31
CA ILE A 79 -7.76 22.09 -17.28
C ILE A 79 -7.59 20.64 -16.81
N PRO A 80 -8.12 19.64 -17.55
CA PRO A 80 -7.95 18.25 -17.16
C PRO A 80 -6.49 17.84 -17.27
N ARG A 81 -6.01 17.03 -16.32
CA ARG A 81 -4.73 16.33 -16.48
C ARG A 81 -4.94 15.08 -17.34
N ARG A 82 -3.97 14.81 -18.21
CA ARG A 82 -3.95 13.64 -19.08
C ARG A 82 -2.88 12.67 -18.63
N HIS A 83 -3.27 11.41 -18.54
CA HIS A 83 -2.31 10.31 -18.44
C HIS A 83 -1.77 9.97 -19.83
N ILE A 84 -0.45 9.94 -19.97
CA ILE A 84 0.26 9.54 -21.18
C ILE A 84 0.93 8.19 -20.87
N PRO A 85 0.55 7.09 -21.55
CA PRO A 85 1.20 5.81 -21.40
C PRO A 85 2.70 5.90 -21.70
N GLY A 86 3.49 5.06 -21.04
CA GLY A 86 4.95 5.04 -21.21
C GLY A 86 5.53 3.67 -20.96
N SER A 87 6.84 3.61 -20.72
CA SER A 87 7.54 2.36 -20.50
C SER A 87 8.22 2.35 -19.13
N CYS A 88 8.18 1.21 -18.44
CA CYS A 88 8.94 0.95 -17.22
C CYS A 88 9.76 -0.32 -17.44
N LEU A 89 10.99 -0.16 -17.89
CA LEU A 89 11.83 -1.28 -18.34
C LEU A 89 13.09 -1.41 -17.49
N SER A 90 13.59 -2.64 -17.36
CA SER A 90 14.88 -2.94 -16.74
C SER A 90 14.97 -2.34 -15.32
N ALA A 91 16.03 -1.61 -14.97
CA ALA A 91 16.21 -0.99 -13.65
C ALA A 91 15.05 -0.09 -13.20
N ALA A 92 14.29 0.52 -14.13
CA ALA A 92 13.14 1.36 -13.78
C ALA A 92 12.05 0.57 -13.03
N THR A 93 11.94 -0.74 -13.28
CA THR A 93 11.02 -1.63 -12.57
C THR A 93 11.33 -1.69 -11.06
N LEU A 94 12.61 -1.56 -10.67
CA LEU A 94 13.02 -1.53 -9.27
C LEU A 94 12.57 -0.23 -8.58
N MET A 95 12.66 0.91 -9.28
CA MET A 95 12.10 2.17 -8.77
C MET A 95 10.57 2.08 -8.64
N TYR A 96 9.89 1.49 -9.63
CA TYR A 96 8.44 1.33 -9.65
C TYR A 96 7.91 0.51 -8.47
N ILE A 97 8.54 -0.62 -8.13
CA ILE A 97 8.06 -1.44 -6.99
C ILE A 97 8.24 -0.76 -5.62
N GLY A 98 8.98 0.35 -5.57
CA GLY A 98 9.10 1.24 -4.42
C GLY A 98 7.75 1.82 -3.96
N GLY A 99 6.80 1.99 -4.88
CA GLY A 99 5.46 2.50 -4.55
C GLY A 99 4.71 1.65 -3.53
N ARG A 100 3.98 2.30 -2.62
CA ARG A 100 3.04 1.62 -1.70
C ARG A 100 1.81 1.10 -2.43
N LEU A 101 1.27 1.94 -3.33
CA LEU A 101 0.25 1.56 -4.31
C LEU A 101 0.85 1.64 -5.70
N ARG A 102 0.62 0.62 -6.52
CA ARG A 102 1.30 0.45 -7.81
C ARG A 102 0.26 0.25 -8.90
N TYR A 103 0.19 1.20 -9.81
CA TYR A 103 -0.83 1.26 -10.86
C TYR A 103 -0.23 0.92 -12.22
N PHE A 104 -0.93 0.07 -12.97
CA PHE A 104 -0.62 -0.22 -14.36
C PHE A 104 -1.57 0.56 -15.27
N SER A 105 -1.01 1.45 -16.08
CA SER A 105 -1.81 2.32 -16.92
C SER A 105 -1.97 1.71 -18.31
N LYS A 106 -3.21 1.57 -18.78
CA LYS A 106 -3.53 0.98 -20.10
C LYS A 106 -2.67 1.57 -21.22
N GLY A 107 -2.10 0.69 -22.04
CA GLY A 107 -1.20 1.05 -23.14
C GLY A 107 0.26 1.29 -22.74
N SER A 108 0.58 1.16 -21.45
CA SER A 108 1.96 1.21 -20.96
C SER A 108 2.63 -0.15 -21.07
N GLN A 109 3.95 -0.16 -20.97
CA GLN A 109 4.75 -1.38 -21.00
C GLN A 109 5.54 -1.54 -19.71
N PHE A 110 5.54 -2.74 -19.16
CA PHE A 110 6.41 -3.13 -18.06
C PHE A 110 7.28 -4.30 -18.53
N GLY A 111 8.60 -4.16 -18.43
CA GLY A 111 9.51 -5.12 -19.03
C GLY A 111 10.74 -5.41 -18.20
N VAL A 112 11.11 -6.68 -18.10
CA VAL A 112 12.26 -7.15 -17.31
C VAL A 112 13.27 -7.86 -18.20
N HIS A 113 14.52 -7.86 -17.75
CA HIS A 113 15.60 -8.69 -18.28
C HIS A 113 16.66 -8.90 -17.18
N GLN A 114 17.65 -9.76 -17.44
CA GLN A 114 18.68 -10.07 -16.46
C GLN A 114 19.47 -8.81 -16.08
N PHE A 115 19.59 -8.56 -14.78
CA PHE A 115 20.39 -7.47 -14.25
C PHE A 115 21.85 -7.92 -14.20
N SER A 116 22.58 -7.72 -15.30
CA SER A 116 24.00 -8.04 -15.39
C SER A 116 24.85 -6.78 -15.45
N PHE A 117 26.03 -6.82 -14.84
CA PHE A 117 27.07 -5.84 -15.11
C PHE A 117 27.60 -6.06 -16.53
N LYS A 118 27.75 -4.99 -17.32
CA LYS A 118 28.22 -5.04 -18.72
C LYS A 118 29.65 -5.60 -18.91
N ASN A 119 30.38 -5.95 -17.84
CA ASN A 119 31.76 -6.43 -17.91
C ASN A 119 31.96 -7.69 -17.03
N PRO A 120 32.07 -8.89 -17.63
CA PRO A 120 32.35 -10.14 -16.92
C PRO A 120 33.86 -10.27 -16.66
N MET A 121 34.32 -9.84 -15.49
CA MET A 121 35.64 -10.21 -14.94
C MET A 121 35.40 -10.97 -13.61
N ALA A 122 36.34 -11.78 -13.12
CA ALA A 122 36.16 -12.48 -11.83
C ALA A 122 35.84 -11.52 -10.64
N LEU A 123 36.31 -10.27 -10.70
CA LEU A 123 35.93 -9.19 -9.76
C LEU A 123 34.49 -8.69 -9.93
N SER A 124 33.89 -8.85 -11.11
CA SER A 124 32.48 -8.56 -11.35
C SER A 124 31.57 -9.68 -10.85
N GLU A 125 32.02 -10.94 -10.79
CA GLU A 125 31.19 -12.06 -10.28
C GLU A 125 30.81 -11.86 -8.81
N GLY A 126 31.78 -11.53 -7.95
CA GLY A 126 31.48 -11.20 -6.54
C GLY A 126 30.57 -9.98 -6.37
N LYS A 127 30.73 -8.95 -7.23
CA LYS A 127 29.86 -7.77 -7.26
C LYS A 127 28.45 -8.10 -7.77
N SER A 128 28.33 -8.98 -8.76
CA SER A 128 27.05 -9.51 -9.26
C SER A 128 26.29 -10.26 -8.18
N GLN A 129 26.96 -11.11 -7.41
CA GLN A 129 26.31 -11.85 -6.32
C GLN A 129 25.79 -10.92 -5.22
N ILE A 130 26.58 -9.91 -4.83
CA ILE A 130 26.14 -8.90 -3.86
C ILE A 130 24.93 -8.12 -4.40
N LEU A 131 24.96 -7.72 -5.67
CA LEU A 131 23.85 -6.98 -6.28
C LEU A 131 22.57 -7.83 -6.33
N SER A 132 22.66 -9.10 -6.73
CA SER A 132 21.52 -10.03 -6.73
C SER A 132 20.93 -10.21 -5.34
N ALA A 133 21.77 -10.34 -4.30
CA ALA A 133 21.30 -10.43 -2.91
C ALA A 133 20.62 -9.13 -2.45
N LYS A 134 21.17 -7.96 -2.82
CA LYS A 134 20.54 -6.65 -2.56
C LYS A 134 19.17 -6.54 -3.24
N MET A 135 19.06 -6.97 -4.50
CA MET A 135 17.79 -7.00 -5.24
C MET A 135 16.78 -7.94 -4.60
N ALA A 136 17.19 -9.16 -4.23
CA ALA A 136 16.32 -10.11 -3.52
C ALA A 136 15.76 -9.54 -2.23
N LYS A 137 16.63 -8.93 -1.41
CA LYS A 137 16.21 -8.23 -0.20
C LYS A 137 15.26 -7.08 -0.51
N TYR A 138 15.57 -6.24 -1.50
CA TYR A 138 14.74 -5.11 -1.87
C TYR A 138 13.36 -5.53 -2.38
N VAL A 139 13.28 -6.51 -3.28
CA VAL A 139 12.01 -7.05 -3.81
C VAL A 139 11.13 -7.61 -2.69
N PHE A 140 11.73 -8.35 -1.75
CA PHE A 140 11.04 -8.83 -0.55
C PHE A 140 10.52 -7.68 0.32
N GLU A 141 11.36 -6.67 0.62
CA GLU A 141 10.96 -5.50 1.41
C GLU A 141 9.84 -4.68 0.73
N MET A 142 9.75 -4.71 -0.59
CA MET A 142 8.69 -4.03 -1.35
C MET A 142 7.37 -4.83 -1.40
N GLY A 143 7.37 -6.06 -0.87
CA GLY A 143 6.22 -6.97 -0.85
C GLY A 143 5.96 -7.65 -2.20
N VAL A 144 6.95 -7.77 -3.06
CA VAL A 144 6.83 -8.39 -4.39
C VAL A 144 7.26 -9.86 -4.34
N SER A 145 6.59 -10.71 -5.10
CA SER A 145 6.90 -12.15 -5.18
C SER A 145 8.32 -12.40 -5.67
N PRO A 146 9.06 -13.39 -5.11
CA PRO A 146 10.36 -13.81 -5.63
C PRO A 146 10.35 -14.23 -7.11
N GLU A 147 9.19 -14.68 -7.63
CA GLU A 147 8.98 -14.99 -9.06
C GLU A 147 9.39 -13.83 -9.98
N PHE A 148 9.25 -12.58 -9.51
CA PHE A 148 9.68 -11.40 -10.25
C PHE A 148 11.18 -11.45 -10.62
N LEU A 149 12.03 -11.90 -9.70
CA LEU A 149 13.46 -12.03 -9.94
C LEU A 149 13.78 -13.26 -10.79
N GLU A 150 13.01 -14.34 -10.66
CA GLU A 150 13.13 -15.51 -11.51
C GLU A 150 12.87 -15.15 -12.99
N VAL A 151 11.76 -14.49 -13.28
CA VAL A 151 11.39 -14.04 -14.63
C VAL A 151 12.40 -13.02 -15.17
N SER A 152 12.87 -12.12 -14.32
CA SER A 152 13.91 -11.15 -14.71
C SER A 152 15.23 -11.85 -15.07
N SER A 153 15.72 -12.75 -14.23
CA SER A 153 17.01 -13.42 -14.40
C SER A 153 17.05 -14.43 -15.56
N SER A 154 15.91 -15.02 -15.92
CA SER A 154 15.78 -15.95 -17.04
C SER A 154 15.71 -15.27 -18.42
N THR A 155 15.56 -13.95 -18.45
CA THR A 155 15.46 -13.17 -19.70
C THR A 155 16.83 -12.57 -20.05
N LEU A 156 17.42 -12.96 -21.19
CA LEU A 156 18.75 -12.50 -21.62
C LEU A 156 18.80 -10.97 -21.83
N SER A 157 19.98 -10.37 -21.64
CA SER A 157 20.16 -8.90 -21.65
C SER A 157 19.85 -8.22 -22.99
N GLU A 158 19.93 -8.97 -24.09
CA GLU A 158 19.60 -8.51 -25.44
C GLU A 158 18.10 -8.57 -25.75
N HIS A 159 17.31 -9.16 -24.86
CA HIS A 159 15.84 -9.21 -24.95
C HIS A 159 15.20 -8.44 -23.80
N ILE A 160 13.95 -8.04 -23.98
CA ILE A 160 13.11 -7.52 -22.90
C ILE A 160 11.83 -8.35 -22.89
N ASN A 161 11.57 -9.02 -21.78
CA ASN A 161 10.33 -9.74 -21.57
C ASN A 161 9.27 -8.75 -21.08
N ILE A 162 8.29 -8.44 -21.93
CA ILE A 162 7.16 -7.57 -21.58
C ILE A 162 6.11 -8.41 -20.88
N LEU A 163 5.81 -8.04 -19.63
CA LEU A 163 4.91 -8.80 -18.77
C LEU A 163 3.47 -8.33 -18.94
N SER A 164 2.52 -9.27 -18.86
CA SER A 164 1.10 -8.95 -18.86
C SER A 164 0.66 -8.39 -17.51
N GLU A 165 -0.43 -7.62 -17.49
CA GLU A 165 -0.99 -7.11 -16.22
C GLU A 165 -1.32 -8.25 -15.24
N GLY A 166 -1.84 -9.39 -15.72
CA GLY A 166 -2.10 -10.56 -14.88
C GLY A 166 -0.83 -11.21 -14.30
N ASP A 167 0.30 -11.17 -15.01
CA ASP A 167 1.59 -11.59 -14.44
C ASP A 167 2.03 -10.63 -13.32
N LEU A 168 1.84 -9.33 -13.53
CA LEU A 168 2.20 -8.30 -12.56
C LEU A 168 1.32 -8.38 -11.30
N GLU A 169 0.03 -8.65 -11.44
CA GLU A 169 -0.89 -8.90 -10.32
C GLU A 169 -0.49 -10.16 -9.54
N ARG A 170 -0.24 -11.28 -10.24
CA ARG A 170 0.19 -12.55 -9.62
C ARG A 170 1.45 -12.37 -8.77
N MET A 171 2.40 -11.59 -9.26
CA MET A 171 3.66 -11.31 -8.56
C MET A 171 3.56 -10.18 -7.54
N ASN A 172 2.37 -9.60 -7.33
CA ASN A 172 2.13 -8.42 -6.50
C ASN A 172 2.97 -7.20 -6.92
N VAL A 173 3.34 -7.09 -8.20
CA VAL A 173 4.01 -5.90 -8.77
C VAL A 173 3.00 -4.76 -8.94
N VAL A 174 1.77 -5.08 -9.34
CA VAL A 174 0.65 -4.12 -9.43
C VAL A 174 -0.33 -4.41 -8.29
N THR A 175 -0.83 -3.36 -7.65
CA THR A 175 -1.77 -3.50 -6.51
C THR A 175 -3.17 -2.99 -6.83
N GLY A 176 -3.39 -2.32 -7.96
CA GLY A 176 -4.75 -1.92 -8.39
C GLY A 176 -5.45 -0.89 -7.48
N GLY A 177 -4.72 -0.30 -6.51
CA GLY A 177 -5.27 0.67 -5.58
C GLY A 177 -5.44 0.18 -4.14
N ASP A 178 -5.26 -1.12 -3.90
CA ASP A 178 -5.31 -1.73 -2.56
C ASP A 178 -4.19 -2.78 -2.42
N THR A 179 -3.45 -2.76 -1.33
CA THR A 179 -2.58 -3.89 -1.00
C THR A 179 -3.41 -5.02 -0.39
N GLY A 180 -2.91 -6.26 -0.51
CA GLY A 180 -3.37 -7.35 0.34
C GLY A 180 -3.25 -7.00 1.82
N VAL A 181 -4.05 -7.67 2.66
CA VAL A 181 -4.06 -7.45 4.10
C VAL A 181 -2.92 -8.24 4.73
N THR A 182 -2.04 -7.57 5.46
CA THR A 182 -1.00 -8.22 6.24
C THR A 182 -1.50 -8.48 7.66
N TRP A 183 -1.64 -9.75 8.03
CA TRP A 183 -2.08 -10.17 9.36
C TRP A 183 -0.89 -10.50 10.26
N THR A 184 -0.87 -9.92 11.46
CA THR A 184 0.21 -10.13 12.45
C THR A 184 -0.34 -10.29 13.86
N VAL A 185 0.35 -11.09 14.69
CA VAL A 185 0.05 -11.25 16.12
C VAL A 185 1.05 -10.46 16.92
N HIS A 186 0.58 -9.72 17.92
CA HIS A 186 1.42 -8.97 18.84
C HIS A 186 1.00 -9.26 20.27
N ALA A 187 1.98 -9.51 21.13
CA ALA A 187 1.78 -9.69 22.56
C ALA A 187 2.50 -8.56 23.31
N LEU A 188 1.78 -7.91 24.21
CA LEU A 188 2.28 -6.91 25.14
C LEU A 188 1.94 -7.35 26.56
N GLU A 189 2.52 -6.70 27.57
CA GLU A 189 2.18 -7.00 28.95
C GLU A 189 0.67 -6.82 29.20
N GLY A 190 -0.02 -7.92 29.55
CA GLY A 190 -1.45 -7.91 29.83
C GLY A 190 -2.37 -7.80 28.61
N SER A 191 -1.85 -7.81 27.38
CA SER A 191 -2.69 -7.78 26.17
C SER A 191 -2.10 -8.55 24.99
N ILE A 192 -2.97 -9.10 24.16
CA ILE A 192 -2.60 -9.72 22.88
C ILE A 192 -3.60 -9.27 21.83
N TYR A 193 -3.12 -9.01 20.63
CA TYR A 193 -3.98 -8.63 19.52
C TYR A 193 -3.52 -9.20 18.19
N VAL A 194 -4.48 -9.41 17.32
CA VAL A 194 -4.28 -9.75 15.91
C VAL A 194 -4.62 -8.52 15.09
N ARG A 195 -3.67 -8.07 14.27
CA ARG A 195 -3.76 -6.84 13.47
C ARG A 195 -3.75 -7.16 11.99
N GLY A 196 -4.78 -6.73 11.28
CA GLY A 196 -4.81 -6.64 9.83
C GLY A 196 -4.43 -5.23 9.40
N GLU A 197 -3.57 -5.09 8.39
CA GLU A 197 -3.07 -3.81 7.90
C GLU A 197 -2.99 -3.81 6.37
N ARG A 198 -3.44 -2.72 5.74
CA ARG A 198 -3.29 -2.50 4.29
C ARG A 198 -3.16 -1.02 3.94
N ASP A 199 -2.56 -0.74 2.79
CA ASP A 199 -2.74 0.52 2.09
C ASP A 199 -3.89 0.42 1.10
N SER A 200 -4.66 1.49 0.99
CA SER A 200 -5.65 1.72 -0.04
C SER A 200 -5.54 3.14 -0.59
N PHE A 201 -6.25 3.41 -1.67
CA PHE A 201 -6.53 4.78 -2.12
C PHE A 201 -7.11 5.65 -0.98
N TYR A 202 -7.92 5.04 -0.10
CA TYR A 202 -8.62 5.74 0.98
C TYR A 202 -7.79 5.93 2.26
N GLY A 203 -6.61 5.33 2.36
CA GLY A 203 -5.78 5.49 3.55
C GLY A 203 -4.92 4.27 3.83
N HIS A 204 -4.07 4.40 4.83
CA HIS A 204 -3.42 3.26 5.45
C HIS A 204 -4.22 2.91 6.68
N HIS A 205 -4.76 1.70 6.70
CA HIS A 205 -5.76 1.33 7.69
C HIS A 205 -5.32 0.09 8.46
N LYS A 206 -5.73 0.02 9.72
CA LYS A 206 -5.55 -1.19 10.55
C LYS A 206 -6.86 -1.54 11.23
N VAL A 207 -7.15 -2.83 11.29
CA VAL A 207 -8.22 -3.40 12.14
C VAL A 207 -7.61 -4.41 13.10
N MET A 208 -8.10 -4.45 14.33
CA MET A 208 -7.52 -5.30 15.36
C MET A 208 -8.61 -5.93 16.22
N LEU A 209 -8.50 -7.24 16.42
CA LEU A 209 -9.17 -7.94 17.52
C LEU A 209 -8.14 -8.11 18.62
N SER A 210 -8.49 -7.73 19.85
CA SER A 210 -7.60 -7.78 21.00
C SER A 210 -8.27 -8.42 22.19
N HIS A 211 -7.47 -9.00 23.08
CA HIS A 211 -7.87 -9.38 24.43
C HIS A 211 -6.93 -8.72 25.43
N VAL A 212 -7.51 -8.01 26.39
CA VAL A 212 -6.80 -7.34 27.49
C VAL A 212 -7.21 -8.01 28.80
N LYS A 213 -6.25 -8.38 29.64
CA LYS A 213 -6.48 -9.16 30.86
C LYS A 213 -7.50 -8.51 31.82
N SER A 214 -7.56 -7.18 31.88
CA SER A 214 -8.45 -6.44 32.78
C SER A 214 -9.84 -6.16 32.22
N THR A 215 -9.99 -6.05 30.90
CA THR A 215 -11.24 -5.59 30.27
C THR A 215 -11.88 -6.59 29.30
N GLY A 216 -11.19 -7.70 29.00
CA GLY A 216 -11.67 -8.71 28.05
C GLY A 216 -11.40 -8.34 26.59
N PHE A 217 -12.31 -8.71 25.70
CA PHE A 217 -12.16 -8.46 24.27
C PHE A 217 -12.42 -7.00 23.90
N ALA A 218 -11.63 -6.49 22.95
CA ALA A 218 -11.83 -5.18 22.36
C ALA A 218 -11.48 -5.18 20.87
N MET A 219 -12.20 -4.35 20.12
CA MET A 219 -11.93 -4.05 18.72
C MET A 219 -11.26 -2.68 18.60
N TRP A 220 -10.33 -2.59 17.65
CA TRP A 220 -9.70 -1.35 17.25
C TRP A 220 -9.80 -1.14 15.74
N ALA A 221 -10.04 0.10 15.33
CA ALA A 221 -9.81 0.56 13.97
C ALA A 221 -8.88 1.78 14.00
N VAL A 222 -7.77 1.71 13.28
CA VAL A 222 -6.82 2.82 13.11
C VAL A 222 -6.99 3.34 11.70
N ILE A 223 -7.65 4.49 11.58
CA ILE A 223 -8.14 5.04 10.32
C ILE A 223 -7.28 6.24 9.97
N GLU A 224 -6.55 6.21 8.86
CA GLU A 224 -5.93 7.44 8.39
C GLU A 224 -7.00 8.42 7.92
N ALA A 225 -7.02 9.59 8.56
CA ALA A 225 -8.13 10.52 8.44
C ALA A 225 -8.15 11.28 7.12
N GLN A 226 -6.97 11.56 6.54
CA GLN A 226 -6.82 12.33 5.30
C GLN A 226 -7.61 13.67 5.34
N GLY A 227 -7.59 14.38 6.47
CA GLY A 227 -8.32 15.63 6.65
C GLY A 227 -9.80 15.49 7.02
N ARG A 228 -10.25 14.28 7.39
CA ARG A 228 -11.63 13.95 7.79
C ARG A 228 -11.75 13.63 9.29
N GLU A 229 -10.88 14.22 10.10
CA GLU A 229 -10.81 13.99 11.54
C GLU A 229 -12.12 14.35 12.24
N ASP A 230 -12.79 15.40 11.79
CA ASP A 230 -14.05 15.88 12.38
C ASP A 230 -15.20 14.91 12.09
N GLU A 231 -15.36 14.45 10.85
CA GLU A 231 -16.40 13.48 10.50
C GLU A 231 -16.17 12.14 11.22
N LEU A 232 -14.93 11.65 11.22
CA LEU A 232 -14.58 10.39 11.90
C LEU A 232 -14.84 10.46 13.41
N GLN A 233 -14.64 11.60 14.07
CA GLN A 233 -14.87 11.77 15.50
C GLN A 233 -16.32 12.06 15.90
N ASN A 234 -17.08 12.75 15.05
CA ASN A 234 -18.37 13.33 15.47
C ASN A 234 -19.59 12.67 14.84
N PHE A 235 -19.43 11.89 13.77
CA PHE A 235 -20.57 11.19 13.18
C PHE A 235 -21.17 10.17 14.18
N PRO A 236 -22.51 10.09 14.27
CA PRO A 236 -23.18 9.42 15.39
C PRO A 236 -23.17 7.89 15.30
N VAL A 237 -23.11 7.32 14.09
CA VAL A 237 -23.19 5.87 13.90
C VAL A 237 -21.79 5.31 13.74
N VAL A 238 -21.44 4.31 14.56
CA VAL A 238 -20.17 3.57 14.50
C VAL A 238 -20.46 2.08 14.57
N GLU A 239 -20.06 1.35 13.53
CA GLU A 239 -20.41 -0.06 13.34
C GLU A 239 -19.19 -0.89 12.92
N ILE A 240 -19.09 -2.11 13.44
CA ILE A 240 -18.17 -3.13 12.94
C ILE A 240 -18.90 -3.90 11.85
N THR A 241 -18.43 -3.82 10.61
CA THR A 241 -18.97 -4.59 9.49
C THR A 241 -18.30 -5.95 9.36
N LEU A 242 -19.05 -6.98 9.01
CA LEU A 242 -18.56 -8.35 8.85
C LEU A 242 -18.85 -8.91 7.45
N ASN A 243 -18.04 -9.87 7.00
CA ASN A 243 -18.28 -10.71 5.83
C ASN A 243 -18.50 -9.99 4.48
N ASN A 244 -18.05 -8.74 4.37
CA ASN A 244 -18.25 -7.88 3.21
C ASN A 244 -19.74 -7.71 2.88
N ASP A 245 -20.56 -7.68 3.92
CA ASP A 245 -22.00 -7.49 3.87
C ASP A 245 -22.36 -6.31 4.76
N ASP A 246 -22.75 -5.19 4.14
CA ASP A 246 -23.12 -3.95 4.84
C ASP A 246 -24.36 -4.13 5.74
N ALA A 247 -25.11 -5.24 5.61
CA ALA A 247 -26.21 -5.59 6.51
C ALA A 247 -25.75 -6.36 7.76
N GLN A 248 -24.54 -6.92 7.77
CA GLN A 248 -23.99 -7.64 8.92
C GLN A 248 -23.10 -6.71 9.75
N THR A 249 -23.73 -5.96 10.65
CA THR A 249 -23.05 -5.00 11.52
C THR A 249 -23.21 -5.31 13.01
N ILE A 250 -22.20 -4.90 13.78
CA ILE A 250 -22.26 -4.79 15.25
C ILE A 250 -22.23 -3.30 15.59
N ASP A 251 -23.33 -2.79 16.14
CA ASP A 251 -23.44 -1.38 16.54
C ASP A 251 -22.65 -1.13 17.83
N ILE A 252 -21.65 -0.26 17.74
CA ILE A 252 -20.79 0.15 18.85
C ILE A 252 -20.89 1.66 19.12
N SER A 253 -21.89 2.34 18.55
CA SER A 253 -22.04 3.79 18.61
C SER A 253 -21.97 4.34 20.04
N ASP A 254 -22.71 3.73 20.96
CA ASP A 254 -22.85 4.19 22.35
C ASP A 254 -21.64 3.87 23.25
N ARG A 255 -20.71 3.03 22.79
CA ARG A 255 -19.59 2.54 23.60
C ARG A 255 -18.22 2.68 22.94
N SER A 256 -18.18 3.23 21.73
CA SER A 256 -16.92 3.50 21.04
C SER A 256 -16.26 4.75 21.59
N LEU A 257 -14.96 4.67 21.83
CA LEU A 257 -14.09 5.82 22.09
C LEU A 257 -13.37 6.17 20.81
N ARG A 258 -13.24 7.48 20.55
CA ARG A 258 -12.59 8.01 19.36
C ARG A 258 -11.61 9.10 19.73
N PHE A 259 -10.41 9.05 19.18
CA PHE A 259 -9.39 10.07 19.42
C PHE A 259 -8.42 10.18 18.25
N VAL A 260 -7.93 11.40 18.02
CA VAL A 260 -6.93 11.70 16.99
C VAL A 260 -5.54 11.39 17.53
N ASN A 261 -4.72 10.73 16.72
CA ASN A 261 -3.31 10.52 16.94
C ASN A 261 -2.54 10.76 15.63
N ASN A 262 -1.92 11.93 15.52
CA ASN A 262 -1.29 12.41 14.29
C ASN A 262 -2.29 12.39 13.11
N ILE A 263 -1.97 11.66 12.04
CA ILE A 263 -2.82 11.52 10.83
C ILE A 263 -3.93 10.48 10.98
N TYR A 264 -4.06 9.85 12.15
CA TYR A 264 -5.02 8.78 12.39
C TYR A 264 -6.13 9.21 13.33
N VAL A 265 -7.34 8.73 13.07
CA VAL A 265 -8.40 8.60 14.08
C VAL A 265 -8.45 7.15 14.52
N ILE A 266 -8.36 6.93 15.82
CA ILE A 266 -8.44 5.61 16.43
C ILE A 266 -9.84 5.43 16.98
N VAL A 267 -10.51 4.35 16.58
CA VAL A 267 -11.76 3.87 17.16
C VAL A 267 -11.43 2.68 18.04
N TYR A 268 -11.94 2.68 19.26
CA TYR A 268 -11.80 1.61 20.22
C TYR A 268 -13.17 1.28 20.82
N ALA A 269 -13.50 0.00 20.94
CA ALA A 269 -14.66 -0.43 21.71
C ALA A 269 -14.38 -1.75 22.44
N ASN A 270 -14.79 -1.83 23.71
CA ASN A 270 -14.96 -3.13 24.34
C ASN A 270 -16.11 -3.86 23.65
N ILE A 271 -15.92 -5.16 23.42
CA ILE A 271 -16.89 -6.03 22.77
C ILE A 271 -17.14 -7.27 23.63
N THR A 272 -18.32 -7.84 23.48
CA THR A 272 -18.70 -9.07 24.17
C THR A 272 -17.92 -10.27 23.62
N LYS A 273 -17.91 -11.38 24.37
CA LYS A 273 -17.35 -12.65 23.89
C LYS A 273 -18.03 -13.10 22.58
N ASP A 274 -19.34 -12.92 22.44
CA ASP A 274 -20.06 -13.31 21.21
C ASP A 274 -19.66 -12.44 20.01
N GLU A 275 -19.59 -11.12 20.17
CA GLU A 275 -19.12 -10.21 19.11
C GLU A 275 -17.67 -10.50 18.70
N ALA A 276 -16.80 -10.80 19.67
CA ALA A 276 -15.43 -11.23 19.41
C ALA A 276 -15.39 -12.53 18.61
N ARG A 277 -16.29 -13.49 18.92
CA ARG A 277 -16.45 -14.73 18.15
C ARG A 277 -16.85 -14.44 16.72
N GLN A 278 -17.84 -13.57 16.51
CA GLN A 278 -18.33 -13.19 15.17
C GLN A 278 -17.21 -12.58 14.32
N ILE A 279 -16.40 -11.67 14.90
CA ILE A 279 -15.22 -11.11 14.23
C ILE A 279 -14.21 -12.22 13.91
N ALA A 280 -13.88 -13.08 14.88
CA ALA A 280 -12.83 -14.09 14.74
C ALA A 280 -13.11 -15.12 13.63
N ILE A 281 -14.38 -15.47 13.41
CA ILE A 281 -14.80 -16.42 12.37
C ILE A 281 -15.21 -15.74 11.05
N SER A 282 -15.22 -14.41 11.00
CA SER A 282 -15.66 -13.67 9.81
C SER A 282 -14.68 -13.85 8.64
N LYS A 283 -15.20 -13.77 7.41
CA LYS A 283 -14.39 -13.73 6.18
C LYS A 283 -13.74 -12.37 5.94
N SER A 284 -14.26 -11.34 6.58
CA SER A 284 -13.72 -10.00 6.56
C SER A 284 -14.34 -9.18 7.69
N PHE A 285 -13.61 -8.16 8.16
CA PHE A 285 -14.21 -7.18 9.05
C PHE A 285 -13.61 -5.78 8.89
N GLY A 286 -14.41 -4.77 9.25
CA GLY A 286 -14.10 -3.36 9.04
C GLY A 286 -14.69 -2.48 10.13
N CYS A 287 -14.71 -1.18 9.89
CA CYS A 287 -15.31 -0.19 10.77
C CYS A 287 -15.91 0.93 9.95
N GLN A 288 -17.22 1.10 10.04
CA GLN A 288 -17.95 2.15 9.34
C GLN A 288 -18.36 3.24 10.34
N ILE A 289 -18.20 4.49 9.93
CA ILE A 289 -18.62 5.68 10.64
C ILE A 289 -19.54 6.47 9.71
N ARG A 290 -20.78 6.72 10.14
CA ARG A 290 -21.84 7.27 9.29
C ARG A 290 -22.62 8.40 9.96
N GLY A 291 -23.06 9.35 9.14
CA GLY A 291 -23.87 10.49 9.58
C GLY A 291 -25.26 10.09 10.11
N SER A 292 -25.81 8.99 9.61
CA SER A 292 -27.02 8.32 10.09
C SER A 292 -27.04 6.85 9.61
N LYS A 293 -28.01 6.05 10.05
CA LYS A 293 -28.13 4.64 9.61
C LYS A 293 -28.58 4.49 8.15
N GLU A 294 -29.20 5.53 7.61
CA GLU A 294 -29.67 5.61 6.22
C GLU A 294 -28.61 6.17 5.27
N ALA A 295 -27.48 6.65 5.79
CA ALA A 295 -26.41 7.21 4.95
C ALA A 295 -25.80 6.11 4.07
N GLU A 296 -25.77 6.37 2.75
CA GLU A 296 -25.18 5.49 1.73
C GLU A 296 -23.65 5.53 1.71
N ILE A 297 -23.05 6.59 2.25
CA ILE A 297 -21.60 6.78 2.30
C ILE A 297 -21.13 6.65 3.75
N PHE A 298 -20.07 5.88 3.96
CA PHE A 298 -19.38 5.77 5.23
C PHE A 298 -17.95 6.30 5.14
N PHE A 299 -17.42 6.76 6.28
CA PHE A 299 -16.00 6.92 6.51
C PHE A 299 -15.47 5.75 7.36
N GLY A 300 -14.18 5.46 7.26
CA GLY A 300 -13.54 4.41 8.04
C GLY A 300 -12.87 3.36 7.18
N ILE A 301 -13.06 2.09 7.52
CA ILE A 301 -12.36 0.95 6.92
C ILE A 301 -13.40 -0.01 6.34
N ALA A 302 -13.43 -0.11 5.02
CA ALA A 302 -14.17 -1.18 4.35
C ALA A 302 -13.67 -2.56 4.83
N PRO A 303 -14.56 -3.58 4.95
CA PRO A 303 -14.19 -4.91 5.41
C PRO A 303 -12.89 -5.42 4.80
N MET A 304 -11.90 -5.68 5.65
CA MET A 304 -10.64 -6.28 5.25
C MET A 304 -10.79 -7.81 5.22
N PRO A 305 -10.46 -8.49 4.10
CA PRO A 305 -10.44 -9.95 4.05
C PRO A 305 -9.57 -10.54 5.17
N THR A 306 -10.07 -11.57 5.84
CA THR A 306 -9.34 -12.28 6.90
C THR A 306 -8.37 -13.33 6.36
N GLU A 307 -8.33 -13.53 5.03
CA GLU A 307 -7.39 -14.44 4.36
C GLU A 307 -5.94 -14.18 4.79
N GLY A 308 -5.28 -15.23 5.29
CA GLY A 308 -3.92 -15.18 5.87
C GLY A 308 -3.87 -14.84 7.36
N GLY A 309 -5.01 -14.50 7.98
CA GLY A 309 -5.17 -14.11 9.38
C GLY A 309 -6.17 -14.96 10.18
N GLU A 310 -6.87 -15.90 9.53
CA GLU A 310 -7.98 -16.65 10.12
C GLU A 310 -7.52 -17.49 11.31
N VAL A 311 -6.38 -18.18 11.19
CA VAL A 311 -5.84 -19.01 12.26
C VAL A 311 -5.51 -18.15 13.49
N GLN A 312 -4.93 -16.98 13.27
CA GLN A 312 -4.52 -16.05 14.31
C GLN A 312 -5.74 -15.49 15.04
N LEU A 313 -6.76 -15.03 14.30
CA LEU A 313 -8.00 -14.49 14.86
C LEU A 313 -8.77 -15.55 15.66
N ASN A 314 -8.94 -16.75 15.09
CA ASN A 314 -9.59 -17.86 15.76
C ASN A 314 -8.82 -18.31 17.01
N SER A 315 -7.50 -18.41 16.92
CA SER A 315 -6.66 -18.80 18.06
C SER A 315 -6.74 -17.78 19.19
N LEU A 316 -6.70 -16.48 18.86
CA LEU A 316 -6.88 -15.42 19.84
C LEU A 316 -8.21 -15.58 20.57
N TYR A 317 -9.31 -15.76 19.83
CA TYR A 317 -10.63 -15.94 20.46
C TYR A 317 -10.65 -17.19 21.35
N SER A 318 -10.24 -18.35 20.82
CA SER A 318 -10.29 -19.62 21.57
C SER A 318 -9.45 -19.62 22.84
N MET A 319 -8.33 -18.88 22.90
CA MET A 319 -7.49 -18.79 24.09
C MET A 319 -8.16 -18.08 25.28
N PHE A 320 -9.15 -17.21 25.02
CA PHE A 320 -9.78 -16.36 26.05
C PHE A 320 -11.31 -16.45 26.06
N ALA A 321 -11.86 -17.44 25.36
CA ALA A 321 -13.31 -17.68 25.30
C ALA A 321 -13.87 -18.23 26.62
N ASP A 322 -13.04 -18.90 27.42
CA ASP A 322 -13.40 -19.51 28.72
C ASP A 322 -13.65 -18.46 29.81
#